data_AF-A0A074LRK3-F1
#
_entry.id   AF-A0A074LRK3-F1
#
_cell.length_a   1.000
_cell.length_b   1.000
_cell.length_c   1.000
_cell.angle_alpha   90.00
_cell.angle_beta   90.00
_cell.angle_gamma   90.00
#
_symmetry.space_group_name_H-M   'P 1'
#
loop_
_entity.id
_entity.type
_entity.pdbx_description
1 polymer ?
#
loop_
_entity_poly.entity_id
_entity_poly.type
_entity_poly.pdbx_seq_one_letter_code
_entity_poly.pdbx_strand_id
1 'polypeptide(L)' 'MAFTLEQAQKHLETWMAAELAVATGQSYTIGTRSLTRANLKDIRDSITYWRGEVDRLSGTTRRPRVRRIVPLG' A
#
# COMPACT_ATOMS: atom_id res chain seq x y z
N MET A 1 -3.39 -6.74 13.22
CA MET A 1 -2.17 -5.90 13.15
C MET A 1 -2.50 -4.67 12.31
N ALA A 2 -2.17 -3.47 12.78
CA ALA A 2 -2.22 -2.25 11.95
C ALA A 2 -0.80 -1.94 11.46
N PHE A 3 -0.65 -1.63 10.16
CA PHE A 3 0.63 -1.21 9.58
C PHE A 3 0.80 0.30 9.75
N THR A 4 2.05 0.77 9.84
CA THR A 4 2.33 2.20 9.71
C THR A 4 2.30 2.62 8.23
N LEU A 5 2.10 3.92 7.97
CA LEU A 5 2.12 4.47 6.61
C LEU A 5 3.44 4.13 5.88
N GLU A 6 4.57 4.27 6.59
CA GLU A 6 5.89 3.95 6.05
C GLU A 6 6.03 2.46 5.71
N GLN A 7 5.52 1.56 6.56
CA GLN A 7 5.52 0.12 6.28
C GLN A 7 4.67 -0.19 5.05
N ALA A 8 3.47 0.37 4.94
CA ALA A 8 2.59 0.17 3.80
C ALA A 8 3.22 0.69 2.49
N GLN A 9 3.89 1.84 2.53
CA GLN A 9 4.62 2.39 1.38
C GLN A 9 5.78 1.49 0.95
N LYS A 10 6.59 1.01 1.91
CA LYS A 10 7.70 0.10 1.62
C LYS A 10 7.24 -1.21 0.99
N HIS A 11 6.12 -1.75 1.46
CA HIS A 11 5.51 -2.92 0.84
C HIS A 11 5.04 -2.61 -0.58
N LEU A 12 4.31 -1.51 -0.80
CA LEU A 12 3.86 -1.10 -2.12
C LEU A 12 5.02 -0.99 -3.11
N GLU A 13 6.10 -0.33 -2.73
CA GLU A 13 7.31 -0.20 -3.54
C GLU A 13 7.93 -1.56 -3.90
N THR A 14 8.02 -2.47 -2.92
CA THR A 14 8.53 -3.84 -3.14
C THR A 14 7.70 -4.58 -4.19
N TRP A 15 6.37 -4.46 -4.12
CA TRP A 15 5.47 -5.11 -5.08
C TRP A 15 5.52 -4.46 -6.48
N MET A 16 5.73 -3.14 -6.56
CA MET A 16 5.94 -2.46 -7.85
C MET A 16 7.25 -2.88 -8.51
N ALA A 17 8.33 -3.02 -7.73
CA ALA A 17 9.60 -3.55 -8.24
C ALA A 17 9.46 -4.99 -8.75
N ALA A 18 8.69 -5.81 -8.03
CA ALA A 18 8.36 -7.17 -8.46
C ALA A 18 7.59 -7.18 -9.79
N GLU A 19 6.58 -6.31 -9.95
CA GLU A 19 5.82 -6.21 -11.21
C GLU A 19 6.75 -5.87 -12.38
N LEU A 20 7.65 -4.90 -12.21
CA LEU A 20 8.58 -4.48 -13.26
C LEU A 20 9.58 -5.58 -13.63
N ALA A 21 10.18 -6.24 -12.64
CA ALA A 21 11.10 -7.36 -12.88
C ALA A 21 10.41 -8.50 -13.61
N VAL A 22 9.21 -8.87 -13.17
CA VAL A 22 8.42 -9.94 -13.78
C VAL A 22 7.93 -9.56 -15.18
N ALA A 23 7.51 -8.32 -15.39
CA ALA A 23 7.09 -7.83 -16.70
C ALA A 23 8.24 -7.90 -17.72
N THR A 24 9.48 -7.64 -17.30
CA THR A 24 10.68 -7.78 -18.15
C THR A 24 11.16 -9.23 -18.31
N GLY A 25 10.52 -10.19 -17.63
CA GLY A 25 10.80 -11.62 -17.77
C GLY A 25 11.77 -12.18 -16.72
N GLN A 26 12.14 -11.39 -15.72
CA GLN A 26 12.97 -11.82 -14.60
C GLN A 26 12.11 -12.38 -13.46
N SER A 27 12.66 -13.30 -12.68
CA SER A 27 12.05 -13.72 -11.41
C SER A 27 12.43 -12.76 -10.28
N TYR A 28 11.51 -12.45 -9.39
CA TYR A 28 11.74 -11.57 -8.25
C TYR A 28 11.45 -12.29 -6.93
N THR A 29 12.34 -12.20 -5.95
CA THR A 29 12.18 -12.91 -4.67
C THR A 29 11.85 -11.94 -3.54
N ILE A 30 10.71 -12.16 -2.88
CA ILE A 30 10.29 -11.44 -1.68
C ILE A 30 10.32 -12.40 -0.50
N GLY A 31 11.29 -12.19 0.40
CA GLY A 31 11.52 -13.08 1.53
C GLY A 31 11.83 -14.50 1.04
N THR A 32 10.94 -15.45 1.32
CA THR A 32 11.06 -16.86 0.91
C THR A 32 10.26 -17.21 -0.34
N ARG A 33 9.46 -16.28 -0.88
CA ARG A 33 8.61 -16.52 -2.07
C ARG A 33 9.27 -15.94 -3.31
N SER A 34 9.36 -16.75 -4.36
CA SER A 34 9.74 -16.29 -5.70
C SER A 34 8.48 -15.96 -6.51
N LEU A 35 8.53 -14.85 -7.24
CA LEU A 35 7.48 -14.32 -8.09
C LEU A 35 7.94 -14.34 -9.54
N THR A 36 7.06 -14.81 -10.42
CA THR A 36 7.31 -14.94 -11.86
C THR A 36 6.12 -14.40 -12.66
N ARG A 37 6.19 -14.44 -13.99
CA ARG A 37 5.09 -13.96 -14.87
C ARG A 37 3.75 -14.64 -14.59
N ALA A 38 3.78 -15.89 -14.14
CA ALA A 38 2.58 -16.60 -13.72
C ALA A 38 1.86 -15.93 -12.54
N ASN A 39 2.58 -15.14 -11.72
CA ASN A 39 2.06 -14.45 -10.55
C ASN A 39 1.66 -12.98 -10.81
N LEU A 40 1.66 -12.51 -12.06
CA LEU A 40 1.35 -11.10 -12.39
C LEU A 40 -0.01 -10.65 -11.82
N LYS A 41 -1.01 -11.55 -11.80
CA LYS A 41 -2.31 -11.25 -11.20
C LYS A 41 -2.17 -11.00 -9.69
N ASP A 42 -1.53 -11.92 -8.97
CA ASP A 42 -1.31 -11.82 -7.52
C ASP A 42 -0.51 -10.57 -7.14
N ILE A 43 0.48 -10.19 -7.97
CA ILE A 43 1.30 -8.99 -7.78
C ILE A 43 0.42 -7.75 -7.88
N ARG A 44 -0.42 -7.64 -8.93
CA ARG A 44 -1.34 -6.51 -9.11
C ARG A 44 -2.40 -6.41 -8.02
N ASP A 45 -2.92 -7.55 -7.57
CA ASP A 45 -3.86 -7.61 -6.45
C ASP A 45 -3.17 -7.11 -5.15
N SER A 46 -1.91 -7.49 -4.93
CA SER A 46 -1.11 -7.01 -3.80
C SER A 46 -0.82 -5.50 -3.89
N ILE A 47 -0.45 -4.98 -5.06
CA ILE A 47 -0.25 -3.54 -5.29
C ILE A 47 -1.53 -2.77 -4.97
N THR A 48 -2.68 -3.25 -5.43
CA THR A 48 -3.98 -2.61 -5.18
C THR A 48 -4.31 -2.57 -3.69
N TYR A 49 -4.08 -3.69 -2.99
CA TYR A 49 -4.26 -3.78 -1.55
C TYR A 49 -3.38 -2.76 -0.79
N TRP A 50 -2.07 -2.74 -1.07
CA TRP A 50 -1.14 -1.85 -0.37
C TRP A 50 -1.40 -0.38 -0.70
N ARG A 51 -1.80 -0.07 -1.93
CA ARG A 51 -2.20 1.29 -2.30
C ARG A 51 -3.43 1.75 -1.52
N GLY A 52 -4.44 0.89 -1.40
CA GLY A 52 -5.61 1.18 -0.56
C GLY A 52 -5.24 1.39 0.92
N GLU A 53 -4.28 0.63 1.44
CA GLU A 53 -3.79 0.79 2.81
C GLU A 53 -2.99 2.10 2.98
N VAL A 54 -2.13 2.48 2.03
CA VAL A 54 -1.44 3.77 2.02
C VAL A 54 -2.44 4.93 1.95
N ASP A 55 -3.46 4.84 1.11
CA ASP A 55 -4.50 5.86 1.00
C ASP A 55 -5.32 5.98 2.30
N ARG A 56 -5.64 4.85 2.94
CA ARG A 56 -6.33 4.81 4.24
C ARG A 56 -5.49 5.44 5.35
N LEU A 57 -4.21 5.10 5.41
CA LEU A 57 -3.30 5.59 6.45
C LEU A 57 -2.92 7.06 6.23
N SER A 58 -2.80 7.52 4.99
CA SER A 58 -2.53 8.93 4.65
C SER A 58 -3.77 9.82 4.84
N GLY A 59 -4.97 9.30 4.58
CA GLY A 59 -6.24 9.99 4.78
C GLY A 59 -6.67 10.16 6.24
N THR A 60 -6.08 9.39 7.16
CA THR A 60 -6.36 9.47 8.62
C THR A 60 -5.95 10.81 9.25
N THR A 61 -5.25 11.69 8.53
CA THR A 61 -5.00 13.08 8.95
C THR A 61 -6.17 14.04 8.67
N ARG A 62 -7.37 13.58 8.28
CA ARG A 62 -8.59 14.39 8.38
C ARG A 62 -9.32 14.13 9.69
N ARG A 63 -8.70 14.53 10.82
CA ARG A 63 -9.44 14.72 12.07
C ARG A 63 -10.52 15.78 11.81
N PRO A 64 -11.82 15.50 12.02
CA PRO A 64 -12.83 16.55 12.00
C PRO A 64 -12.45 17.54 13.11
N ARG A 65 -12.07 18.76 12.73
CA ARG A 65 -11.91 19.84 13.70
C ARG A 65 -13.29 20.14 14.23
N VAL A 66 -13.62 19.59 15.41
CA VAL A 66 -14.82 19.98 16.16
C VAL A 66 -14.68 21.48 16.45
N ARG A 67 -15.30 22.31 15.62
CA ARG A 67 -15.56 23.71 15.98
C ARG A 67 -16.67 23.66 17.01
N ARG A 68 -16.32 23.80 18.29
CA ARG A 68 -17.29 24.09 19.34
C ARG A 68 -17.88 25.46 19.02
N ILE A 69 -19.07 25.50 18.43
CA ILE A 69 -19.85 26.72 18.30
C ILE A 69 -20.35 27.03 19.71
N VAL A 70 -19.80 28.07 20.34
CA VAL A 70 -20.30 28.57 21.62
C VAL A 70 -21.43 29.54 21.29
N PRO A 71 -22.68 29.29 21.71
CA PRO A 71 -23.75 30.27 21.53
C PRO A 71 -23.50 31.45 22.48
N LEU A 72 -23.37 32.65 21.91
CA LEU A 72 -23.47 33.90 22.64
C LEU A 72 -24.96 34.19 22.82
N GLY A 73 -25.43 34.07 24.06
CA GLY A 73 -26.73 34.57 24.48
C GLY A 73 -26.72 36.09 24.69
#